data_AF-A0AAU1CZS2-F1
#
_entry.id   AF-A0AAU1CZS2-F1
#
_cell.length_a   1.000
_cell.length_b   1.000
_cell.length_c   1.000
_cell.angle_alpha   90.00
_cell.angle_beta   90.00
_cell.angle_gamma   90.00
#
_symmetry.space_group_name_H-M   'P 1'
#
loop_
_entity.id
_entity.type
_entity.pdbx_description
1 polymer ?
#
loop_
_entity_poly.entity_id
_entity_poly.type
_entity_poly.pdbx_seq_one_letter_code
_entity_poly.pdbx_strand_id
1 'polypeptide(L)'
;MKLTVTTHKLFGYGATLRTAKRLAEQAAPLVDRSVPGRMPDVQITLATPRGLAELATAAAVEMAGGVDKRVQARALREANRHARDAAGRAVPLANGGVLVVVNVDQHASPAQFAVTLVHELVHAMQFSRKGVRERIVRDLRDSLGVEKQSRRQAREHERCLEQEEREAYGVEYLANQLVPAAA
;
A
#
# COMPACT_ATOMS: atom_id res chain seq x y z
N MET A 1 5.34 6.51 -15.72
CA MET A 1 5.35 5.84 -14.42
C MET A 1 6.79 5.51 -14.09
N LYS A 2 7.31 6.04 -12.98
CA LYS A 2 8.55 5.62 -12.37
C LYS A 2 8.23 4.53 -11.34
N LEU A 3 8.89 3.38 -11.46
CA LEU A 3 8.80 2.28 -10.51
C LEU A 3 10.16 2.11 -9.83
N THR A 4 10.19 2.11 -8.50
CA THR A 4 11.43 1.88 -7.74
C THR A 4 11.19 0.83 -6.68
N VAL A 5 12.13 -0.11 -6.51
CA VAL A 5 12.09 -1.13 -5.46
C VAL A 5 13.34 -1.01 -4.59
N THR A 6 13.14 -0.80 -3.29
CA THR A 6 14.20 -0.61 -2.29
C THR A 6 13.93 -1.44 -1.04
N THR A 7 14.85 -1.40 -0.08
CA THR A 7 14.70 -2.02 1.24
C THR A 7 14.75 -0.95 2.34
N HIS A 8 14.09 -1.21 3.46
CA HIS A 8 14.19 -0.37 4.65
C HIS A 8 14.66 -1.19 5.85
N LYS A 9 15.87 -0.90 6.33
CA LYS A 9 16.51 -1.58 7.48
C LYS A 9 16.50 -3.12 7.36
N LEU A 10 16.50 -3.64 6.14
CA LEU A 10 16.66 -5.07 5.84
C LEU A 10 18.08 -5.33 5.35
N PHE A 11 18.82 -6.13 6.12
CA PHE A 11 20.18 -6.55 5.79
C PHE A 11 20.17 -8.02 5.36
N GLY A 12 20.95 -8.38 4.33
CA GLY A 12 21.05 -9.77 3.85
C GLY A 12 19.97 -10.23 2.84
N TYR A 13 18.96 -9.40 2.54
CA TYR A 13 17.82 -9.75 1.67
C TYR A 13 18.07 -9.51 0.16
N GLY A 14 19.31 -9.65 -0.31
CA GLY A 14 19.68 -9.33 -1.70
C GLY A 14 18.95 -10.17 -2.75
N ALA A 15 18.72 -11.46 -2.47
CA ALA A 15 17.96 -12.34 -3.36
C ALA A 15 16.48 -11.93 -3.43
N THR A 16 15.84 -11.69 -2.29
CA THR A 16 14.46 -11.22 -2.19
C THR A 16 14.27 -9.89 -2.92
N LEU A 17 15.20 -8.94 -2.77
CA LEU A 17 15.15 -7.66 -3.48
C LEU A 17 15.21 -7.84 -5.01
N ARG A 18 16.06 -8.74 -5.53
CA ARG A 18 16.12 -9.03 -6.97
C ARG A 18 14.82 -9.66 -7.47
N THR A 19 14.26 -10.61 -6.72
CA THR A 19 12.97 -11.22 -7.03
C THR A 19 11.85 -10.18 -7.04
N ALA A 20 11.78 -9.33 -6.01
CA ALA A 20 10.80 -8.26 -5.91
C ALA A 20 10.88 -7.28 -7.08
N LYS A 21 12.09 -6.86 -7.48
CA LYS A 21 12.31 -6.01 -8.66
C LYS A 21 11.73 -6.63 -9.93
N ARG A 22 12.11 -7.89 -10.22
CA ARG A 22 11.62 -8.61 -11.40
C ARG A 22 10.09 -8.75 -11.39
N LEU A 23 9.51 -9.14 -10.26
CA LEU A 23 8.06 -9.29 -10.14
C LEU A 23 7.34 -7.93 -10.29
N ALA A 24 7.87 -6.86 -9.70
CA ALA A 24 7.27 -5.53 -9.81
C ALA A 24 7.28 -4.99 -11.25
N GLU A 25 8.40 -5.17 -11.97
CA GLU A 25 8.53 -4.78 -13.37
C GLU A 25 7.52 -5.49 -14.28
N GLN A 26 7.12 -6.72 -13.93
CA GLN A 26 6.12 -7.50 -14.67
C GLN A 26 4.69 -7.20 -14.20
N ALA A 27 4.47 -7.05 -12.90
CA ALA A 27 3.16 -6.84 -12.30
C ALA A 27 2.57 -5.47 -12.64
N ALA A 28 3.38 -4.40 -12.59
CA ALA A 28 2.88 -3.04 -12.79
C ALA A 28 2.22 -2.84 -14.17
N PRO A 29 2.82 -3.24 -15.31
CA PRO A 29 2.15 -3.18 -16.61
C PRO A 29 0.93 -4.09 -16.72
N LEU A 30 0.91 -5.23 -16.01
CA LEU A 30 -0.22 -6.15 -16.02
C LEU A 30 -1.44 -5.53 -15.33
N VAL A 31 -1.22 -4.93 -14.16
CA VAL A 31 -2.25 -4.20 -13.41
C VAL A 31 -2.70 -2.95 -14.16
N ASP A 32 -1.77 -2.16 -14.72
CA ASP A 32 -2.08 -0.93 -15.48
C ASP A 32 -3.00 -1.18 -16.68
N ARG A 33 -2.91 -2.35 -17.32
CA ARG A 33 -3.81 -2.75 -18.42
C ARG A 33 -5.15 -3.34 -17.95
N SER A 34 -5.22 -3.86 -16.73
CA SER A 34 -6.36 -4.65 -16.24
C SER A 34 -7.29 -3.86 -15.34
N VAL A 35 -6.80 -2.78 -14.72
CA VAL A 35 -7.54 -1.98 -13.75
C VAL A 35 -7.78 -0.58 -14.32
N PRO A 36 -9.02 -0.06 -14.31
CA PRO A 36 -9.29 1.30 -14.76
C PRO A 36 -8.53 2.36 -13.93
N GLY A 37 -7.82 3.25 -14.62
CA GLY A 37 -7.05 4.33 -14.03
C GLY A 37 -5.76 4.59 -14.80
N ARG A 38 -4.78 5.22 -14.14
CA ARG A 38 -3.42 5.37 -14.64
C ARG A 38 -2.45 5.07 -13.52
N MET A 39 -1.50 4.16 -13.74
CA MET A 39 -0.54 3.82 -12.70
C MET A 39 0.28 5.06 -12.29
N PRO A 40 0.19 5.51 -11.02
CA PRO A 40 1.01 6.61 -10.53
C PRO A 40 2.46 6.16 -10.39
N ASP A 41 3.37 7.08 -10.05
CA ASP A 41 4.72 6.66 -9.68
C ASP A 41 4.68 5.82 -8.40
N VAL A 42 5.26 4.62 -8.45
CA VAL A 42 5.19 3.65 -7.35
C VAL A 42 6.58 3.41 -6.75
N GLN A 43 6.64 3.53 -5.43
CA GLN A 43 7.81 3.19 -4.62
C GLN A 43 7.49 1.94 -3.81
N ILE A 44 8.10 0.80 -4.16
CA ILE A 44 7.97 -0.44 -3.39
C ILE A 44 9.13 -0.50 -2.40
N THR A 45 8.84 -0.62 -1.12
CA THR A 45 9.84 -0.78 -0.08
C THR A 45 9.62 -2.10 0.65
N LEU A 46 10.63 -2.96 0.61
CA LEU A 46 10.66 -4.19 1.41
C LEU A 46 11.04 -3.84 2.85
N ALA A 47 10.26 -4.31 3.81
CA ALA A 47 10.50 -4.02 5.23
C ALA A 47 10.09 -5.20 6.13
N THR A 48 10.56 -5.19 7.38
CA THR A 48 9.98 -6.00 8.46
C THR A 48 8.63 -5.41 8.88
N PRO A 49 7.83 -6.10 9.74
CA PRO A 49 6.58 -5.55 10.28
C PRO A 49 6.76 -4.16 10.90
N ARG A 50 7.85 -3.95 11.65
CA ARG A 50 8.15 -2.66 12.26
C ARG A 50 8.43 -1.59 11.22
N GLY A 51 9.21 -1.92 10.18
CA GLY A 51 9.48 -0.99 9.08
C GLY A 51 8.22 -0.64 8.28
N LEU A 52 7.30 -1.60 8.10
CA LEU A 52 5.97 -1.35 7.52
C LEU A 52 5.21 -0.30 8.34
N ALA A 53 5.11 -0.50 9.66
CA ALA A 53 4.45 0.46 10.54
C ALA A 53 5.10 1.85 10.48
N GLU A 54 6.43 1.92 10.55
CA GLU A 54 7.20 3.17 10.52
C GLU A 54 6.97 3.96 9.22
N LEU A 55 7.15 3.32 8.07
CA LEU A 55 7.05 3.95 6.75
C LEU A 55 5.61 4.36 6.40
N ALA A 56 4.65 3.44 6.60
CA ALA A 56 3.26 3.72 6.29
C ALA A 56 2.69 4.83 7.18
N THR A 57 3.03 4.84 8.47
CA THR A 57 2.60 5.90 9.39
C THR A 57 3.23 7.25 9.01
N ALA A 58 4.52 7.28 8.66
CA ALA A 58 5.19 8.50 8.24
C ALA A 58 4.53 9.10 6.99
N ALA A 59 4.28 8.28 5.96
CA ALA A 59 3.59 8.71 4.74
C ALA A 59 2.16 9.20 5.01
N ALA A 60 1.39 8.48 5.85
CA ALA A 60 0.03 8.86 6.20
C ALA A 60 -0.02 10.20 6.98
N VAL A 61 0.92 10.42 7.90
CA VAL A 61 1.04 11.68 8.64
C VAL A 61 1.39 12.84 7.72
N GLU A 62 2.33 12.65 6.79
CA GLU A 62 2.67 13.65 5.80
C GLU A 62 1.45 14.01 4.92
N MET A 63 0.73 12.99 4.46
CA MET A 63 -0.50 13.15 3.67
C MET A 63 -1.60 13.92 4.41
N ALA A 64 -1.69 13.78 5.73
CA ALA A 64 -2.66 14.50 6.55
C ALA A 64 -2.30 15.98 6.77
N GLY A 65 -1.13 16.44 6.30
CA GLY A 65 -0.60 17.79 6.51
C GLY A 65 0.33 17.92 7.72
N GLY A 66 0.82 16.80 8.26
CA GLY A 66 1.62 16.76 9.48
C GLY A 66 0.79 16.80 10.76
N VAL A 67 1.32 16.21 11.82
CA VAL A 67 0.74 16.22 13.17
C VAL A 67 1.84 16.37 14.23
N ASP A 68 1.47 16.66 15.46
CA ASP A 68 2.43 16.71 16.56
C ASP A 68 3.03 15.31 16.86
N LYS A 69 4.17 15.31 17.57
CA LYS A 69 4.90 14.08 17.91
C LYS A 69 4.10 13.10 18.76
N ARG A 70 3.15 13.57 19.58
CA ARG A 70 2.34 12.72 20.46
C ARG A 70 1.30 11.96 19.64
N VAL A 71 0.64 12.63 18.70
CA VAL A 71 -0.29 12.00 17.75
C VAL A 71 0.45 11.01 16.86
N GLN A 72 1.60 11.41 16.30
CA GLN A 72 2.43 10.53 15.48
C GLN A 72 2.87 9.27 16.25
N ALA A 73 3.32 9.43 17.50
CA ALA A 73 3.73 8.29 18.33
C ALA A 73 2.55 7.38 18.69
N ARG A 74 1.35 7.92 18.87
CA ARG A 74 0.13 7.13 19.08
C ARG A 74 -0.22 6.31 17.84
N ALA A 75 -0.25 6.95 16.67
CA ALA A 75 -0.53 6.30 15.39
C ALA A 75 0.49 5.17 15.12
N LEU A 76 1.78 5.43 15.37
CA LEU A 76 2.83 4.41 15.20
C LEU A 76 2.65 3.23 16.16
N ARG A 77 2.30 3.47 17.43
CA ARG A 77 2.02 2.37 18.38
C ARG A 77 0.85 1.51 17.92
N GLU A 78 -0.17 2.12 17.32
CA GLU A 78 -1.31 1.42 16.76
C GLU A 78 -0.95 0.62 15.51
N ALA A 79 -0.26 1.24 14.55
CA ALA A 79 0.22 0.56 13.37
C ALA A 79 1.10 -0.66 13.72
N ASN A 80 1.97 -0.56 14.73
CA ASN A 80 2.79 -1.68 15.19
C ASN A 80 1.99 -2.87 15.72
N ARG A 81 0.78 -2.67 16.26
CA ARG A 81 -0.06 -3.78 16.74
C ARG A 81 -0.57 -4.65 15.59
N HIS A 82 -0.82 -4.05 14.43
CA HIS A 82 -1.39 -4.73 13.27
C HIS A 82 -0.35 -5.13 12.22
N ALA A 83 0.85 -4.55 12.27
CA ALA A 83 1.82 -4.74 11.20
C ALA A 83 2.35 -6.17 11.06
N ARG A 84 2.26 -7.00 12.10
CA ARG A 84 2.68 -8.41 12.03
C ARG A 84 1.79 -9.23 11.09
N ASP A 85 0.51 -8.90 11.01
CA ASP A 85 -0.48 -9.63 10.24
C ASP A 85 -0.73 -9.01 8.85
N ALA A 86 -0.07 -7.87 8.57
CA ALA A 86 -0.15 -7.20 7.28
C ALA A 86 0.93 -7.72 6.32
N ALA A 87 0.52 -8.29 5.19
CA ALA A 87 1.42 -8.72 4.11
C ALA A 87 1.97 -7.52 3.32
N GLY A 88 1.16 -6.50 3.12
CA GLY A 88 1.52 -5.28 2.40
C GLY A 88 0.69 -4.09 2.86
N ARG A 89 1.07 -2.91 2.38
CA ARG A 89 0.24 -1.71 2.47
C ARG A 89 0.61 -0.68 1.42
N ALA A 90 -0.35 -0.25 0.62
CA ALA A 90 -0.27 0.91 -0.25
C ALA A 90 -0.70 2.19 0.50
N VAL A 91 0.08 3.26 0.35
CA VAL A 91 -0.18 4.57 0.94
C VAL A 91 0.06 5.65 -0.11
N PRO A 92 -0.93 6.53 -0.40
CA PRO A 92 -0.70 7.64 -1.31
C PRO A 92 0.35 8.60 -0.74
N LEU A 93 1.09 9.28 -1.60
CA LEU A 93 2.13 10.25 -1.24
C LEU A 93 1.74 11.67 -1.62
N ALA A 94 2.26 12.64 -0.86
CA ALA A 94 1.93 14.06 -1.04
C ALA A 94 2.20 14.55 -2.47
N ASN A 95 3.21 13.99 -3.13
CA ASN A 95 3.62 14.33 -4.50
C ASN A 95 2.79 13.68 -5.63
N GLY A 96 1.78 12.85 -5.35
CA GLY A 96 1.02 12.16 -6.42
C GLY A 96 1.41 10.70 -6.64
N GLY A 97 2.53 10.26 -6.08
CA GLY A 97 2.95 8.86 -6.11
C GLY A 97 2.27 8.01 -5.05
N VAL A 98 2.70 6.75 -4.98
CA VAL A 98 2.25 5.78 -3.99
C VAL A 98 3.45 5.05 -3.41
N LEU A 99 3.47 4.89 -2.09
CA LEU A 99 4.39 4.03 -1.39
C LEU A 99 3.68 2.69 -1.13
N VAL A 100 4.23 1.62 -1.66
CA VAL A 100 3.85 0.25 -1.33
C VAL A 100 4.90 -0.30 -0.38
N VAL A 101 4.50 -0.67 0.84
CA VAL A 101 5.41 -1.33 1.78
C VAL A 101 5.04 -2.79 1.87
N VAL A 102 5.99 -3.68 1.58
CA VAL A 102 5.78 -5.14 1.62
C VAL A 102 6.50 -5.71 2.82
N ASN A 103 5.77 -6.45 3.65
CA ASN A 103 6.30 -7.13 4.81
C ASN A 103 6.94 -8.45 4.39
N VAL A 104 8.27 -8.49 4.35
CA VAL A 104 9.00 -9.68 3.85
C VAL A 104 8.79 -10.93 4.71
N ASP A 105 8.38 -10.76 5.97
CA ASP A 105 8.18 -11.87 6.91
C ASP A 105 6.85 -12.61 6.65
N GLN A 106 5.97 -12.08 5.81
CA GLN A 106 4.66 -12.67 5.48
C GLN A 106 4.66 -13.49 4.18
N HIS A 107 5.81 -13.61 3.50
CA HIS A 107 5.91 -14.30 2.21
C HIS A 107 6.92 -15.43 2.29
N ALA A 108 6.43 -16.66 2.43
CA ALA A 108 7.27 -17.86 2.38
C ALA A 108 7.68 -18.24 0.95
N SER A 109 7.01 -17.69 -0.07
CA SER A 109 7.29 -18.00 -1.47
C SER A 109 7.14 -16.78 -2.40
N PRO A 110 7.80 -16.81 -3.58
CA PRO A 110 7.59 -15.80 -4.62
C PRO A 110 6.14 -15.69 -5.12
N ALA A 111 5.38 -16.79 -5.05
CA ALA A 111 3.96 -16.83 -5.42
C ALA A 111 3.12 -15.95 -4.49
N GLN A 112 3.25 -16.13 -3.17
CA GLN A 112 2.57 -15.29 -2.18
C GLN A 112 2.97 -13.82 -2.34
N PHE A 113 4.26 -13.56 -2.59
CA PHE A 113 4.75 -12.22 -2.85
C PHE A 113 4.10 -11.59 -4.10
N ALA A 114 3.94 -12.37 -5.17
CA ALA A 114 3.29 -11.91 -6.40
C ALA A 114 1.81 -11.53 -6.18
N VAL A 115 1.07 -12.30 -5.37
CA VAL A 115 -0.31 -11.99 -4.99
C VAL A 115 -0.39 -10.65 -4.25
N THR A 116 0.40 -10.50 -3.17
CA THR A 116 0.44 -9.23 -2.42
C THR A 116 0.85 -8.06 -3.32
N LEU A 117 1.83 -8.26 -4.20
CA LEU A 117 2.28 -7.19 -5.08
C LEU A 117 1.19 -6.73 -6.05
N VAL A 118 0.46 -7.67 -6.65
CA VAL A 118 -0.70 -7.35 -7.51
C VAL A 118 -1.75 -6.60 -6.69
N HIS A 119 -2.12 -7.11 -5.52
CA HIS A 119 -3.10 -6.50 -4.62
C HIS A 119 -2.77 -5.04 -4.30
N GLU A 120 -1.54 -4.77 -3.83
CA GLU A 120 -1.13 -3.41 -3.46
C GLU A 120 -0.98 -2.47 -4.68
N LEU A 121 -0.63 -3.01 -5.85
CA LEU A 121 -0.59 -2.21 -7.08
C LEU A 121 -2.00 -1.82 -7.56
N VAL A 122 -3.02 -2.62 -7.25
CA VAL A 122 -4.42 -2.25 -7.53
C VAL A 122 -4.82 -1.08 -6.65
N HIS A 123 -4.47 -1.08 -5.36
CA HIS A 123 -4.66 0.10 -4.51
C HIS A 123 -3.92 1.32 -5.04
N ALA A 124 -2.69 1.14 -5.54
CA ALA A 124 -1.97 2.24 -6.17
C ALA A 124 -2.73 2.82 -7.38
N MET A 125 -3.32 1.97 -8.23
CA MET A 125 -4.20 2.41 -9.32
C MET A 125 -5.43 3.14 -8.80
N GLN A 126 -6.10 2.60 -7.78
CA GLN A 126 -7.30 3.19 -7.19
C GLN A 126 -7.04 4.59 -6.65
N PHE A 127 -5.88 4.84 -6.03
CA PHE A 127 -5.51 6.18 -5.55
C PHE A 127 -5.38 7.23 -6.65
N SER A 128 -5.16 6.83 -7.91
CA SER A 128 -5.13 7.74 -9.06
C SER A 128 -6.51 8.21 -9.52
N ARG A 129 -7.58 7.56 -9.04
CA ARG A 129 -8.95 7.87 -9.46
C ARG A 129 -9.43 9.17 -8.81
N LYS A 130 -10.22 9.92 -9.58
CA LYS A 130 -10.79 11.19 -9.14
C LYS A 130 -11.57 11.02 -7.83
N GLY A 131 -11.24 11.83 -6.81
CA GLY A 131 -11.95 11.85 -5.53
C GLY A 131 -11.48 10.83 -4.49
N VAL A 132 -10.73 9.79 -4.88
CA VAL A 132 -10.28 8.74 -3.96
C VAL A 132 -9.26 9.29 -2.97
N ARG A 133 -8.27 10.04 -3.48
CA ARG A 133 -7.22 10.62 -2.64
C ARG A 133 -7.78 11.62 -1.63
N GLU A 134 -8.68 12.51 -2.05
CA GLU A 134 -9.32 13.48 -1.15
C GLU A 134 -10.13 12.77 -0.06
N ARG A 135 -10.80 11.67 -0.40
CA ARG A 135 -11.53 10.83 0.55
C ARG A 135 -10.59 10.18 1.57
N ILE A 136 -9.45 9.65 1.13
CA ILE A 136 -8.43 9.05 2.01
C ILE A 136 -7.82 10.10 2.92
N VAL A 137 -7.43 11.26 2.39
CA VAL A 137 -6.85 12.35 3.20
C VAL A 137 -7.82 12.80 4.28
N ARG A 138 -9.10 12.94 3.96
CA ARG A 138 -10.14 13.28 4.93
C ARG A 138 -10.24 12.24 6.05
N ASP A 139 -10.26 10.96 5.69
CA ASP A 139 -10.31 9.87 6.69
C ASP A 139 -9.03 9.81 7.56
N LEU A 140 -7.86 10.02 6.96
CA LEU A 140 -6.60 10.13 7.69
C LEU A 140 -6.60 11.31 8.67
N ARG A 141 -7.13 12.46 8.26
CA ARG A 141 -7.24 13.65 9.13
C ARG A 141 -8.21 13.41 10.30
N ASP A 142 -9.29 12.68 10.07
CA ASP A 142 -10.23 12.30 11.14
C ASP A 142 -9.61 11.32 12.13
N SER A 143 -9.01 10.24 11.64
CA SER A 143 -8.34 9.22 12.48
C SER A 143 -7.16 9.77 13.30
N LEU A 144 -6.45 10.77 12.76
CA LEU A 144 -5.40 11.48 13.48
C LEU A 144 -5.91 12.62 14.38
N GLY A 145 -7.21 12.90 14.37
CA GLY A 145 -7.83 13.95 15.19
C GLY A 145 -7.55 15.39 14.73
N VAL A 146 -7.13 15.57 13.47
CA VAL A 146 -6.83 16.87 12.85
C VAL A 146 -8.12 17.56 12.42
N GLU A 147 -9.02 16.84 11.77
CA GLU A 147 -10.27 17.38 11.26
C GLU A 147 -11.34 16.30 11.28
N LYS A 148 -12.48 16.58 11.93
CA LYS A 148 -13.56 15.60 12.07
C LYS A 148 -14.30 15.40 10.76
N GLN A 149 -14.55 14.15 10.40
CA GLN A 149 -15.47 13.82 9.31
C GLN A 149 -16.91 13.61 9.83
N SER A 150 -17.89 13.88 8.98
CA SER A 150 -19.29 13.58 9.30
C SER A 150 -19.55 12.07 9.24
N ARG A 151 -20.56 11.59 9.99
CA ARG A 151 -20.98 10.18 9.95
C ARG A 151 -21.36 9.70 8.55
N ARG A 152 -21.90 10.59 7.71
CA ARG A 152 -22.23 10.28 6.31
C ARG A 152 -20.96 10.03 5.50
N GLN A 153 -19.94 10.87 5.66
CA GLN A 153 -18.64 10.71 4.99
C GLN A 153 -17.93 9.43 5.45
N ALA A 154 -17.96 9.10 6.75
CA ALA A 154 -17.37 7.86 7.27
C ALA A 154 -18.02 6.61 6.65
N ARG A 155 -19.36 6.55 6.60
CA ARG A 155 -20.09 5.43 5.97
C ARG A 155 -19.82 5.33 4.46
N GLU A 156 -19.72 6.47 3.79
CA GLU A 156 -19.38 6.51 2.38
C GLU A 156 -17.95 5.99 2.14
N HIS A 157 -17.00 6.40 2.99
CA HIS A 157 -15.62 5.93 2.97
C HIS A 157 -15.57 4.41 3.14
N GLU A 158 -16.19 3.86 4.18
CA GLU A 158 -16.24 2.42 4.46
C GLU A 158 -16.82 1.62 3.28
N ARG A 159 -17.95 2.05 2.73
CA ARG A 159 -18.56 1.41 1.56
C ARG A 159 -17.65 1.43 0.34
N CYS A 160 -16.96 2.54 0.09
CA CYS A 160 -16.02 2.62 -1.02
C CYS A 160 -14.79 1.74 -0.79
N LEU A 161 -14.28 1.69 0.44
CA LEU A 161 -13.16 0.84 0.81
C LEU A 161 -13.51 -0.63 0.57
N GLU A 162 -14.69 -1.09 0.99
CA GLU A 162 -15.14 -2.47 0.71
C GLU A 162 -15.20 -2.78 -0.79
N GLN A 163 -15.62 -1.83 -1.62
CA GLN A 163 -15.67 -2.01 -3.08
C GLN A 163 -14.26 -2.09 -3.68
N GLU A 164 -13.35 -1.24 -3.20
CA GLU A 164 -11.95 -1.19 -3.61
C GLU A 164 -11.18 -2.46 -3.21
N GLU A 165 -11.42 -2.99 -2.01
CA GLU A 165 -10.89 -4.28 -1.55
C GLU A 165 -11.41 -5.43 -2.42
N ARG A 166 -12.72 -5.49 -2.70
CA ARG A 166 -13.30 -6.52 -3.58
C ARG A 166 -12.70 -6.50 -4.98
N GLU A 167 -12.43 -5.31 -5.52
CA GLU A 167 -11.74 -5.17 -6.81
C GLU A 167 -10.30 -5.69 -6.73
N ALA A 168 -9.56 -5.36 -5.68
CA ALA A 168 -8.20 -5.85 -5.47
C ALA A 168 -8.15 -7.39 -5.42
N TYR A 169 -8.99 -8.01 -4.60
CA TYR A 169 -9.15 -9.48 -4.57
C TYR A 169 -9.57 -10.05 -5.93
N GLY A 170 -10.48 -9.37 -6.63
CA GLY A 170 -11.00 -9.79 -7.93
C GLY A 170 -9.95 -9.90 -9.04
N VAL A 171 -8.77 -9.30 -8.85
CA VAL A 171 -7.67 -9.32 -9.84
C VAL A 171 -6.39 -10.00 -9.34
N GLU A 172 -6.40 -10.60 -8.14
CA GLU A 172 -5.24 -11.36 -7.63
C GLU A 172 -4.86 -12.54 -8.53
N TYR A 173 -5.80 -13.09 -9.30
CA TYR A 173 -5.53 -14.12 -10.30
C TYR A 173 -4.46 -13.73 -11.33
N LEU A 174 -4.22 -12.43 -11.53
CA LEU A 174 -3.14 -11.93 -12.38
C LEU A 174 -1.75 -12.37 -11.89
N ALA A 175 -1.59 -12.67 -10.60
CA ALA A 175 -0.35 -13.21 -10.05
C ALA A 175 0.08 -14.52 -10.71
N ASN A 176 -0.87 -15.33 -11.20
CA ASN A 176 -0.58 -16.57 -11.95
C ASN A 176 0.21 -16.33 -13.24
N GLN A 177 0.12 -15.13 -13.81
CA GLN A 177 0.88 -14.76 -15.01
C GLN A 177 2.34 -14.36 -14.67
N LEU A 178 2.63 -14.11 -13.40
CA LEU A 178 3.97 -13.76 -12.91
C LEU A 178 4.72 -14.99 -12.41
N VAL A 179 4.03 -15.82 -11.64
CA VAL A 179 4.53 -17.09 -11.09
C VAL A 179 3.41 -18.12 -11.24
N PRO A 180 3.64 -19.22 -11.99
CA PRO A 180 2.65 -20.30 -12.08
C PRO A 180 2.27 -20.82 -10.69
N ALA A 181 0.96 -21.05 -10.45
CA ALA A 181 0.38 -21.50 -9.17
C ALA A 181 0.44 -20.48 -8.02
N ALA A 182 0.28 -19.19 -8.33
CA ALA A 182 0.23 -18.13 -7.33
C ALA A 182 -1.16 -17.85 -6.75
N ALA A 183 -2.24 -18.15 -7.48
CA ALA A 183 -3.63 -17.93 -7.04
C ALA A 183 -4.37 -19.25 -6.75
#